data_AF-A0AAV9PQ12-F1
#
_entry.id   AF-A0AAV9PQ12-F1
#
_cell.length_a   1.000
_cell.length_b   1.000
_cell.length_c   1.000
_cell.angle_alpha   90.00
_cell.angle_beta   90.00
_cell.angle_gamma   90.00
#
_symmetry.space_group_name_H-M   'P 1'
#
loop_
_entity.id
_entity.type
_entity.pdbx_description
1 polymer ?
#
loop_
_entity_poly.entity_id
_entity_poly.type
_entity_poly.pdbx_seq_one_letter_code
_entity_poly.pdbx_strand_id
1 'polypeptide(L)'
;MPSDIAEMQSTLNLDYFLNDDDCDIQVEYGSVLDAASNMRRKFSSVLRQARQLKTTLQAKQAELEHERQRPNLREIAETNRNKLRQQSRRLRQCKDDNKSLRLRNRELADELEVARKELEKVDHLRCNICMVTFKSATLPCDHSACRECLSLWLGKKTGCPWCRQSFEADDIRDIYLGSGSETRDVPESDADVTDLISLASDSG
;
A
#
# COMPACT_ATOMS: atom_id res chain seq x y z
N MET A 1 -89.92 33.24 -102.12
CA MET A 1 -90.08 31.77 -102.28
C MET A 1 -89.07 31.30 -103.30
N PRO A 2 -88.27 30.24 -103.06
CA PRO A 2 -87.83 29.65 -101.77
C PRO A 2 -86.84 30.59 -101.02
N SER A 3 -85.81 30.19 -100.25
CA SER A 3 -85.78 29.30 -99.05
C SER A 3 -84.52 29.54 -98.18
N ASP A 4 -84.67 29.26 -96.88
CA ASP A 4 -83.80 28.57 -95.91
C ASP A 4 -82.26 28.46 -96.15
N ILE A 5 -81.46 28.92 -95.18
CA ILE A 5 -80.92 28.14 -94.04
C ILE A 5 -80.09 29.10 -93.16
N ALA A 6 -80.29 29.05 -91.83
CA ALA A 6 -79.47 29.79 -90.87
C ALA A 6 -78.40 28.87 -90.27
N GLU A 7 -77.13 29.03 -90.67
CA GLU A 7 -76.02 28.35 -90.02
C GLU A 7 -75.59 29.08 -88.75
N MET A 8 -76.05 28.57 -87.60
CA MET A 8 -75.57 29.00 -86.28
C MET A 8 -74.22 28.33 -85.99
N GLN A 9 -73.14 28.85 -86.58
CA GLN A 9 -71.79 28.36 -86.33
C GLN A 9 -71.29 28.80 -84.93
N SER A 10 -71.63 27.98 -83.93
CA SER A 10 -71.13 28.06 -82.56
C SER A 10 -69.63 27.74 -82.51
N THR A 11 -68.79 28.75 -82.79
CA THR A 11 -67.36 28.71 -82.45
C THR A 11 -67.20 28.91 -80.94
N LEU A 12 -67.47 27.84 -80.17
CA LEU A 12 -67.07 27.75 -78.77
C LEU A 12 -65.54 27.72 -78.72
N ASN A 13 -64.95 28.88 -78.52
CA ASN A 13 -63.52 29.03 -78.34
C ASN A 13 -63.14 28.48 -76.96
N LEU A 14 -62.70 27.22 -76.94
CA LEU A 14 -62.41 26.47 -75.73
C LEU A 14 -61.20 27.01 -74.94
N ASP A 15 -60.36 27.84 -75.58
CA ASP A 15 -59.19 28.46 -74.94
C ASP A 15 -59.55 29.64 -74.01
N TYR A 16 -60.80 30.14 -74.04
CA TYR A 16 -61.22 31.25 -73.17
C TYR A 16 -61.80 30.81 -71.80
N PHE A 17 -62.15 29.53 -71.63
CA PHE A 17 -62.81 29.02 -70.41
C PHE A 17 -61.88 28.26 -69.44
N LEU A 18 -60.58 28.19 -69.73
CA LEU A 18 -59.62 27.36 -68.96
C LEU A 18 -58.39 28.13 -68.43
N ASN A 19 -58.42 29.47 -68.42
CA ASN A 19 -57.25 30.27 -68.07
C ASN A 19 -57.41 31.15 -66.81
N ASP A 20 -58.61 31.69 -66.50
CA ASP A 20 -58.81 32.50 -65.28
C ASP A 20 -59.13 31.63 -64.04
N ASP A 21 -60.14 30.76 -64.10
CA ASP A 21 -60.54 29.91 -62.95
C ASP A 21 -59.43 28.90 -62.54
N ASP A 22 -58.64 28.41 -63.50
CA ASP A 22 -57.55 27.46 -63.26
C ASP A 22 -56.35 28.13 -62.55
N CYS A 23 -56.15 29.45 -62.74
CA CYS A 23 -55.15 30.21 -62.01
C CYS A 23 -55.53 30.36 -60.53
N ASP A 24 -56.78 30.72 -60.21
CA ASP A 24 -57.23 30.87 -58.82
C ASP A 24 -57.18 29.54 -58.05
N ILE A 25 -57.57 28.43 -58.68
CA ILE A 25 -57.47 27.09 -58.07
C ILE A 25 -56.01 26.71 -57.81
N GLN A 26 -55.08 27.02 -58.72
CA GLN A 26 -53.65 26.75 -58.52
C GLN A 26 -53.05 27.61 -57.39
N VAL A 27 -53.46 28.87 -57.25
CA VAL A 27 -53.00 29.77 -56.18
C VAL A 27 -53.48 29.29 -54.81
N GLU A 28 -54.76 28.95 -54.66
CA GLU A 28 -55.31 28.41 -53.41
C GLU A 28 -54.68 27.05 -53.05
N TYR A 29 -54.48 26.16 -54.03
CA TYR A 29 -53.78 24.89 -53.81
C TYR A 29 -52.32 25.10 -53.36
N GLY A 30 -51.60 26.05 -53.96
CA GLY A 30 -50.26 26.44 -53.55
C GLY A 30 -50.21 26.97 -52.10
N SER A 31 -51.15 27.84 -51.74
CA SER A 31 -51.32 28.38 -50.38
C SER A 31 -51.51 27.27 -49.34
N VAL A 32 -52.35 26.27 -49.63
CA VAL A 32 -52.57 25.10 -48.76
C VAL A 32 -51.31 24.24 -48.62
N LEU A 33 -50.56 24.01 -49.70
CA LEU A 33 -49.29 23.27 -49.66
C LEU A 33 -48.21 24.00 -48.85
N ASP A 34 -48.13 25.33 -48.97
CA ASP A 34 -47.21 26.15 -48.18
C ASP A 34 -47.60 26.18 -46.70
N ALA A 35 -48.90 26.29 -46.38
CA ALA A 35 -49.41 26.17 -45.01
C ALA A 35 -49.07 24.80 -44.41
N ALA A 36 -49.27 23.70 -45.15
CA ALA A 36 -48.90 22.34 -44.74
C ALA A 36 -47.38 22.19 -44.54
N SER A 37 -46.57 22.78 -45.41
CA SER A 37 -45.10 22.77 -45.31
C SER A 37 -44.60 23.59 -44.12
N ASN A 38 -45.21 24.74 -43.85
CA ASN A 38 -44.95 25.59 -42.68
C ASN A 38 -45.33 24.87 -41.38
N MET A 39 -46.52 24.24 -41.33
CA MET A 39 -46.93 23.38 -40.22
C MET A 39 -45.94 22.23 -39.99
N ARG A 40 -45.52 21.52 -41.05
CA ARG A 40 -44.51 20.45 -40.94
C ARG A 40 -43.20 20.95 -40.32
N ARG A 41 -42.68 22.10 -40.78
CA ARG A 41 -41.46 22.73 -40.21
C ARG A 41 -41.65 23.08 -38.73
N LYS A 42 -42.80 23.65 -38.34
CA LYS A 42 -43.14 23.95 -36.95
C LYS A 42 -43.20 22.69 -36.08
N PHE A 43 -43.89 21.64 -36.52
CA PHE A 43 -43.94 20.35 -35.82
C PHE A 43 -42.55 19.70 -35.69
N SER A 44 -41.72 19.73 -36.74
CA SER A 44 -40.33 19.23 -36.64
C SER A 44 -39.49 20.03 -35.65
N SER A 45 -39.68 21.36 -35.55
CA SER A 45 -39.01 22.19 -34.56
C SER A 45 -39.48 21.86 -33.13
N VAL A 46 -40.79 21.71 -32.90
CA VAL A 46 -41.36 21.31 -31.61
C VAL A 46 -40.88 19.91 -31.20
N LEU A 47 -40.82 18.95 -32.13
CA LEU A 47 -40.27 17.61 -31.85
C LEU A 47 -38.79 17.64 -31.50
N ARG A 48 -37.99 18.51 -32.14
CA ARG A 48 -36.58 18.72 -31.78
C ARG A 48 -36.45 19.34 -30.38
N GLN A 49 -37.25 20.35 -30.06
CA GLN A 49 -37.31 20.98 -28.74
C GLN A 49 -37.74 19.97 -27.66
N ALA A 50 -38.75 19.14 -27.92
CA ALA A 50 -39.21 18.10 -26.99
C ALA A 50 -38.14 17.03 -26.72
N ARG A 51 -37.40 16.61 -27.77
CA ARG A 51 -36.25 15.70 -27.62
C ARG A 51 -35.12 16.33 -26.80
N GLN A 52 -34.77 17.58 -27.08
CA GLN A 52 -33.75 18.34 -26.36
C GLN A 52 -34.14 18.57 -24.90
N LEU A 53 -35.41 18.86 -24.62
CA LEU A 53 -35.92 19.01 -23.25
C LEU A 53 -35.87 17.68 -22.51
N LYS A 54 -36.23 16.56 -23.17
CA LYS A 54 -36.12 15.21 -22.60
C LYS A 54 -34.68 14.86 -22.24
N THR A 55 -33.72 15.07 -23.14
CA THR A 55 -32.30 14.77 -22.84
C THR A 55 -31.76 15.68 -21.74
N THR A 56 -32.17 16.95 -21.70
CA THR A 56 -31.81 17.88 -20.63
C THR A 56 -32.39 17.44 -19.27
N LEU A 57 -33.65 17.01 -19.23
CA LEU A 57 -34.27 16.45 -18.02
C LEU A 57 -33.55 15.18 -17.53
N GLN A 58 -33.21 14.26 -18.44
CA GLN A 58 -32.46 13.05 -18.09
C GLN A 58 -31.06 13.38 -17.55
N ALA A 59 -30.36 14.35 -18.15
CA ALA A 59 -29.08 14.82 -17.64
C ALA A 59 -29.20 15.45 -16.24
N LYS A 60 -30.21 16.33 -16.01
CA LYS A 60 -30.46 16.93 -14.69
C LYS A 60 -30.90 15.93 -13.63
N GLN A 61 -31.62 14.88 -14.02
CA GLN A 61 -31.96 13.80 -13.10
C GLN A 61 -30.70 13.02 -12.66
N ALA A 62 -29.80 12.70 -13.61
CA ALA A 62 -28.53 12.06 -13.29
C ALA A 62 -27.60 12.94 -12.41
N GLU A 63 -27.56 14.26 -12.66
CA GLU A 63 -26.83 15.21 -11.80
C GLU A 63 -27.36 15.16 -10.35
N LEU A 64 -28.68 15.23 -10.15
CA LEU A 64 -29.30 15.18 -8.82
C LEU A 64 -29.10 13.83 -8.11
N GLU A 65 -29.08 12.71 -8.85
CA GLU A 65 -28.78 11.39 -8.29
C GLU A 65 -27.32 11.32 -7.81
N HIS A 66 -26.37 11.89 -8.56
CA HIS A 66 -24.97 12.00 -8.14
C HIS A 66 -24.78 12.95 -6.94
N GLU A 67 -25.47 14.09 -6.90
CA GLU A 67 -25.45 14.99 -5.73
C GLU A 67 -26.03 14.34 -4.47
N ARG A 68 -27.06 13.49 -4.60
CA ARG A 68 -27.62 12.71 -3.48
C ARG A 68 -26.69 11.61 -2.98
N GLN A 69 -25.87 11.03 -3.85
CA GLN A 69 -24.86 10.03 -3.48
C GLN A 69 -23.60 10.67 -2.89
N ARG A 70 -23.40 11.98 -3.06
CA ARG A 70 -22.27 12.70 -2.48
C ARG A 70 -22.38 12.68 -0.94
N PRO A 71 -21.38 12.16 -0.21
CA PRO A 71 -21.45 12.08 1.25
C PRO A 71 -21.57 13.48 1.86
N ASN A 72 -22.53 13.63 2.77
CA ASN A 72 -22.80 14.92 3.41
C ASN A 72 -21.67 15.26 4.39
N LEU A 73 -21.45 16.55 4.66
CA LEU A 73 -20.44 17.07 5.60
C LEU A 73 -20.49 16.36 6.97
N ARG A 74 -21.68 15.97 7.43
CA ARG A 74 -21.87 15.19 8.67
C ARG A 74 -21.18 13.82 8.63
N GLU A 75 -21.34 13.10 7.53
CA GLU A 75 -20.74 11.77 7.34
C GLU A 75 -19.22 11.86 7.21
N ILE A 76 -18.72 12.84 6.44
CA ILE A 76 -17.29 13.14 6.33
C ILE A 76 -16.70 13.49 7.72
N ALA A 77 -17.39 14.34 8.49
CA ALA A 77 -16.97 14.72 9.84
C ALA A 77 -16.98 13.52 10.82
N GLU A 78 -17.96 12.63 10.70
CA GLU A 78 -18.04 11.41 11.52
C GLU A 78 -16.94 10.40 11.16
N THR A 79 -16.70 10.15 9.87
CA THR A 79 -15.56 9.35 9.38
C THR A 79 -14.23 9.91 9.89
N ASN A 80 -14.02 11.23 9.79
CA ASN A 80 -12.80 11.88 10.27
C ASN A 80 -12.66 11.79 11.80
N ARG A 81 -13.76 11.98 12.55
CA ARG A 81 -13.79 11.80 14.01
C ARG A 81 -13.43 10.36 14.41
N ASN A 82 -13.90 9.37 13.65
CA ASN A 82 -13.61 7.96 13.91
C ASN A 82 -12.15 7.60 13.55
N LYS A 83 -11.61 8.12 12.44
CA LYS A 83 -10.17 8.02 12.10
C LYS A 83 -9.28 8.63 13.18
N LEU A 84 -9.59 9.86 13.64
CA LEU A 84 -8.86 10.52 14.73
C LEU A 84 -8.93 9.74 16.04
N ARG A 85 -10.09 9.18 16.39
CA ARG A 85 -10.25 8.28 17.56
C ARG A 85 -9.39 7.02 17.44
N GLN A 86 -9.36 6.39 16.25
CA GLN A 86 -8.56 5.19 16.00
C GLN A 86 -7.06 5.50 16.08
N GLN A 87 -6.60 6.58 15.44
CA GLN A 87 -5.21 7.06 15.54
C GLN A 87 -4.82 7.37 17.00
N SER A 88 -5.69 8.03 17.75
CA SER A 88 -5.46 8.32 19.18
C SER A 88 -5.34 7.05 20.03
N ARG A 89 -6.08 5.99 19.71
CA ARG A 89 -5.94 4.67 20.37
C ARG A 89 -4.63 3.99 20.00
N ARG A 90 -4.27 3.94 18.70
CA ARG A 90 -3.00 3.38 18.22
C ARG A 90 -1.78 4.08 18.84
N LEU A 91 -1.83 5.41 18.97
CA LEU A 91 -0.76 6.20 19.59
C LEU A 91 -0.61 5.91 21.09
N ARG A 92 -1.71 5.67 21.82
CA ARG A 92 -1.65 5.25 23.23
C ARG A 92 -1.04 3.86 23.36
N GLN A 93 -1.52 2.90 22.56
CA GLN A 93 -0.97 1.53 22.54
C GLN A 93 0.54 1.55 22.29
N CYS A 94 0.98 2.19 21.20
CA CYS A 94 2.40 2.31 20.87
C CYS A 94 3.24 2.99 21.97
N LYS A 95 2.67 3.97 22.70
CA LYS A 95 3.33 4.60 23.85
C LYS A 95 3.49 3.63 25.03
N ASP A 96 2.48 2.83 25.31
CA ASP A 96 2.50 1.85 26.40
C ASP A 96 3.42 0.66 26.04
N ASP A 97 3.41 0.21 24.78
CA ASP A 97 4.36 -0.77 24.24
C ASP A 97 5.80 -0.26 24.34
N ASN A 98 6.06 0.99 23.96
CA ASN A 98 7.39 1.60 24.06
C ASN A 98 7.84 1.73 25.52
N LYS A 99 6.92 1.98 26.46
CA LYS A 99 7.21 1.97 27.90
C LYS A 99 7.59 0.56 28.38
N SER A 100 6.88 -0.46 27.92
CA SER A 100 7.18 -1.88 28.22
C SER A 100 8.56 -2.28 27.69
N LEU A 101 8.86 -1.98 26.42
CA LEU A 101 10.17 -2.25 25.81
C LEU A 101 11.32 -1.54 26.52
N ARG A 102 11.12 -0.31 27.01
CA ARG A 102 12.14 0.40 27.82
C ARG A 102 12.39 -0.26 29.17
N LEU A 103 11.37 -0.85 29.80
CA LEU A 103 11.54 -1.61 31.04
C LEU A 103 12.34 -2.89 30.77
N ARG A 104 11.93 -3.69 29.77
CA ARG A 104 12.62 -4.93 29.40
C ARG A 104 14.07 -4.70 28.95
N ASN A 105 14.34 -3.64 28.21
CA ASN A 105 15.72 -3.26 27.83
C ASN A 105 16.57 -2.85 29.04
N ARG A 106 15.96 -2.33 30.11
CA ARG A 106 16.68 -2.03 31.35
C ARG A 106 16.96 -3.31 32.14
N GLU A 107 15.97 -4.19 32.27
CA GLU A 107 16.12 -5.50 32.93
C GLU A 107 17.24 -6.32 32.25
N LEU A 108 17.23 -6.41 30.92
CA LEU A 108 18.29 -7.06 30.14
C LEU A 108 19.67 -6.38 30.30
N ALA A 109 19.72 -5.05 30.45
CA ALA A 109 20.98 -4.35 30.70
C ALA A 109 21.51 -4.63 32.12
N ASP A 110 20.63 -4.70 33.12
CA ASP A 110 20.97 -5.05 34.49
C ASP A 110 21.41 -6.54 34.59
N GLU A 111 20.78 -7.45 33.84
CA GLU A 111 21.20 -8.86 33.70
C GLU A 111 22.57 -9.00 33.01
N LEU A 112 22.81 -8.30 31.91
CA LEU A 112 24.12 -8.28 31.23
C LEU A 112 25.22 -7.67 32.10
N GLU A 113 24.91 -6.69 32.93
CA GLU A 113 25.82 -6.11 33.92
C GLU A 113 26.22 -7.13 35.00
N VAL A 114 25.27 -7.94 35.49
CA VAL A 114 25.55 -9.05 36.41
C VAL A 114 26.40 -10.12 35.72
N ALA A 115 25.99 -10.58 34.53
CA ALA A 115 26.73 -11.59 33.76
C ALA A 115 28.18 -11.15 33.46
N ARG A 116 28.40 -9.87 33.13
CA ARG A 116 29.76 -9.33 32.92
C ARG A 116 30.59 -9.36 34.20
N LYS A 117 30.00 -9.01 35.35
CA LYS A 117 30.70 -9.08 36.66
C LYS A 117 31.06 -10.51 37.05
N GLU A 118 30.18 -11.48 36.80
CA GLU A 118 30.52 -12.90 37.03
C GLU A 118 31.65 -13.37 36.10
N LEU A 119 31.66 -12.91 34.83
CA LEU A 119 32.72 -13.23 33.88
C LEU A 119 34.08 -12.60 34.28
N GLU A 120 34.06 -11.37 34.79
CA GLU A 120 35.26 -10.65 35.27
C GLU A 120 35.93 -11.40 36.43
N LYS A 121 35.16 -12.04 37.33
CA LYS A 121 35.71 -12.89 38.40
C LYS A 121 36.56 -14.05 37.88
N VAL A 122 36.25 -14.59 36.70
CA VAL A 122 36.98 -15.74 36.10
C VAL A 122 37.92 -15.36 34.98
N ASP A 123 37.96 -14.09 34.55
CA ASP A 123 38.77 -13.65 33.40
C ASP A 123 40.28 -13.87 33.63
N HIS A 124 40.74 -13.71 34.88
CA HIS A 124 42.12 -13.99 35.29
C HIS A 124 42.55 -15.46 35.08
N LEU A 125 41.60 -16.40 34.97
CA LEU A 125 41.86 -17.81 34.65
C LEU A 125 42.09 -18.05 33.15
N ARG A 126 41.79 -17.07 32.27
CA ARG A 126 42.03 -17.21 30.83
C ARG A 126 43.51 -17.25 30.49
N CYS A 127 43.83 -17.93 29.40
CA CYS A 127 45.17 -18.05 28.85
C CYS A 127 45.65 -16.68 28.33
N ASN A 128 46.70 -16.13 28.92
CA ASN A 128 47.27 -14.83 28.55
C ASN A 128 47.87 -14.78 27.12
N ILE A 129 47.85 -15.88 26.37
CA ILE A 129 48.38 -15.98 24.99
C ILE A 129 47.25 -15.90 23.96
N CYS A 130 46.16 -16.66 24.13
CA CYS A 130 45.03 -16.65 23.19
C CYS A 130 43.81 -15.83 23.67
N MET A 131 43.70 -15.55 24.97
CA MET A 131 42.56 -14.88 25.63
C MET A 131 41.18 -15.57 25.46
N VAL A 132 41.13 -16.78 24.90
CA VAL A 132 39.88 -17.54 24.65
C VAL A 132 39.68 -18.65 25.68
N THR A 133 40.63 -19.58 25.80
CA THR A 133 40.51 -20.76 26.67
C THR A 133 41.08 -20.49 28.06
N PHE A 134 40.67 -21.27 29.06
CA PHE A 134 41.27 -21.23 30.39
C PHE A 134 42.70 -21.78 30.41
N LYS A 135 43.49 -21.33 31.39
CA LYS A 135 44.79 -21.89 31.74
C LYS A 135 44.59 -23.35 32.13
N SER A 136 45.19 -24.25 31.35
CA SER A 136 45.09 -25.70 31.52
C SER A 136 46.45 -26.37 31.77
N ALA A 137 47.54 -25.59 31.79
CA ALA A 137 48.88 -26.08 32.11
C ALA A 137 49.76 -24.99 32.75
N THR A 138 50.66 -25.40 33.64
CA THR A 138 51.62 -24.56 34.38
C THR A 138 53.05 -25.07 34.16
N LEU A 139 53.97 -24.11 33.98
CA LEU A 139 55.40 -24.33 33.83
C LEU A 139 56.12 -24.37 35.19
N PRO A 140 57.34 -24.94 35.30
CA PRO A 140 58.12 -24.97 36.56
C PRO A 140 58.50 -23.60 37.14
N CYS A 141 58.28 -22.53 36.39
CA CYS A 141 58.49 -21.13 36.78
C CYS A 141 57.18 -20.42 37.17
N ASP A 142 56.15 -21.19 37.55
CA ASP A 142 54.81 -20.76 37.98
C ASP A 142 54.02 -19.88 36.99
N HIS A 143 54.41 -19.90 35.71
CA HIS A 143 53.65 -19.26 34.63
C HIS A 143 52.70 -20.28 33.97
N SER A 144 51.47 -19.86 33.66
CA SER A 144 50.41 -20.74 33.15
C SER A 144 49.76 -20.24 31.86
N ALA A 145 49.40 -21.18 30.98
CA ALA A 145 48.65 -20.95 29.73
C ALA A 145 47.71 -22.13 29.44
N CYS A 146 46.95 -22.05 28.34
CA CYS A 146 46.33 -23.25 27.77
C CYS A 146 47.39 -24.13 27.09
N ARG A 147 47.12 -25.44 27.08
CA ARG A 147 48.04 -26.45 26.53
C ARG A 147 48.40 -26.20 25.07
N GLU A 148 47.44 -25.79 24.23
CA GLU A 148 47.72 -25.53 22.81
C GLU A 148 48.75 -24.40 22.63
N CYS A 149 48.63 -23.32 23.41
CA CYS A 149 49.54 -22.18 23.30
C CYS A 149 50.96 -22.52 23.78
N LEU A 150 51.11 -23.34 24.83
CA LEU A 150 52.43 -23.79 25.28
C LEU A 150 53.07 -24.74 24.25
N SER A 151 52.32 -25.70 23.69
CA SER A 151 52.83 -26.59 22.63
C SER A 151 53.23 -25.83 21.37
N LEU A 152 52.42 -24.86 20.92
CA LEU A 152 52.74 -24.01 19.76
C LEU A 152 53.95 -23.10 19.98
N TRP A 153 54.22 -22.69 21.23
CA TRP A 153 55.43 -21.93 21.58
C TRP A 153 56.67 -22.82 21.57
N LEU A 154 56.61 -23.98 22.22
CA LEU A 154 57.74 -24.92 22.32
C LEU A 154 58.18 -25.47 20.95
N GLY A 155 57.24 -25.65 20.01
CA GLY A 155 57.57 -25.98 18.62
C GLY A 155 58.35 -24.90 17.85
N LYS A 156 58.58 -23.72 18.44
CA LYS A 156 59.29 -22.57 17.81
C LYS A 156 60.42 -21.99 18.65
N LYS A 157 60.36 -22.10 19.99
CA LYS A 157 61.30 -21.48 20.94
C LYS A 157 61.44 -22.34 22.19
N THR A 158 62.62 -22.35 22.77
CA THR A 158 62.88 -22.99 24.06
C THR A 158 62.57 -22.04 25.23
N GLY A 159 62.12 -22.60 26.35
CA GLY A 159 61.89 -21.88 27.60
C GLY A 159 60.61 -21.01 27.65
N CYS A 160 60.37 -20.42 28.82
CA CYS A 160 59.11 -19.79 29.20
C CYS A 160 58.77 -18.54 28.35
N PRO A 161 57.52 -18.38 27.84
CA PRO A 161 57.10 -17.20 27.08
C PRO A 161 57.28 -15.86 27.81
N TRP A 162 57.24 -15.87 29.14
CA TRP A 162 57.27 -14.67 29.98
C TRP A 162 58.66 -14.42 30.60
N CYS A 163 59.21 -15.38 31.36
CA CYS A 163 60.48 -15.21 32.07
C CYS A 163 61.70 -15.82 31.37
N ARG A 164 61.52 -16.54 30.25
CA ARG A 164 62.57 -17.23 29.47
C ARG A 164 63.37 -18.32 30.21
N GLN A 165 62.96 -18.69 31.43
CA GLN A 165 63.55 -19.84 32.14
C GLN A 165 63.41 -21.11 31.29
N SER A 166 64.49 -21.88 31.19
CA SER A 166 64.51 -23.19 30.53
C SER A 166 63.78 -24.25 31.37
N PHE A 167 63.04 -25.12 30.68
CA PHE A 167 62.36 -26.29 31.22
C PHE A 167 62.16 -27.28 30.06
N GLU A 168 62.01 -28.57 30.35
CA GLU A 168 61.75 -29.61 29.36
C GLU A 168 60.25 -29.86 29.18
N ALA A 169 59.84 -30.43 28.04
CA ALA A 169 58.42 -30.62 27.74
C ALA A 169 57.66 -31.46 28.79
N ASP A 170 58.35 -32.43 29.41
CA ASP A 170 57.81 -33.30 30.46
C ASP A 170 57.61 -32.57 31.82
N ASP A 171 58.21 -31.39 32.01
CA ASP A 171 58.06 -30.60 33.24
C ASP A 171 56.74 -29.82 33.32
N ILE A 172 55.94 -29.81 32.24
CA ILE A 172 54.65 -29.13 32.17
C ILE A 172 53.59 -29.91 32.95
N ARG A 173 52.95 -29.26 33.93
CA ARG A 173 51.88 -29.87 34.73
C ARG A 173 50.51 -29.33 34.32
N ASP A 174 49.56 -30.22 34.07
CA ASP A 174 48.19 -29.84 33.71
C ASP A 174 47.41 -29.31 34.93
N ILE A 175 46.53 -28.34 34.69
CA ILE A 175 45.64 -27.72 35.68
C ILE A 175 44.22 -28.26 35.48
N TYR A 176 43.71 -28.98 36.47
CA TYR A 176 42.32 -29.45 36.48
C TYR A 176 41.45 -28.52 37.31
N LEU A 177 40.77 -27.59 36.65
CA LEU A 177 39.66 -26.83 37.24
C LEU A 177 38.46 -27.77 37.32
N GLY A 178 38.06 -28.15 38.54
CA GLY A 178 36.99 -29.14 38.77
C GLY A 178 35.66 -28.72 38.12
N SER A 179 34.98 -29.68 37.49
CA SER A 179 33.74 -29.44 36.76
C SER A 179 32.67 -28.82 37.66
N GLY A 180 32.30 -27.56 37.38
CA GLY A 180 31.11 -26.94 37.95
C GLY A 180 29.87 -27.72 37.54
N SER A 181 29.06 -28.12 38.52
CA SER A 181 27.83 -28.89 38.30
C SER A 181 26.77 -28.07 37.55
N GLU A 182 26.19 -28.68 36.52
CA GLU A 182 24.84 -28.43 36.01
C GLU A 182 24.54 -26.96 35.61
N THR A 183 24.88 -26.62 34.37
CA THR A 183 24.12 -25.61 33.63
C THR A 183 22.67 -26.09 33.55
N ARG A 184 21.76 -25.43 34.29
CA ARG A 184 20.31 -25.62 34.09
C ARG A 184 19.97 -25.19 32.67
N ASP A 185 19.45 -26.11 31.87
CA ASP A 185 18.91 -25.82 30.55
C ASP A 185 17.89 -24.68 30.65
N VAL A 186 18.17 -23.58 29.96
CA VAL A 186 17.16 -22.56 29.71
C VAL A 186 16.26 -23.13 28.63
N PRO A 187 14.95 -23.37 28.91
CA PRO A 187 14.07 -23.86 27.86
C PRO A 187 13.94 -22.78 26.80
N GLU A 188 14.36 -23.10 25.57
CA GLU A 188 14.07 -22.30 24.39
C GLU A 188 12.55 -22.24 24.22
N SER A 189 11.95 -21.13 24.66
CA SER A 189 10.55 -20.86 24.39
C SER A 189 10.44 -20.36 22.96
N ASP A 190 9.98 -21.22 22.05
CA ASP A 190 9.59 -20.90 20.67
C ASP A 190 8.35 -19.99 20.62
N ALA A 191 8.46 -18.81 21.23
CA ALA A 191 7.43 -17.78 21.28
C ALA A 191 7.58 -16.84 20.07
N ASP A 192 7.22 -17.40 18.91
CA ASP A 192 6.63 -16.70 17.75
C ASP A 192 7.27 -15.36 17.35
N VAL A 193 8.36 -15.43 16.60
CA VAL A 193 9.00 -14.27 15.93
C VAL A 193 8.58 -14.22 14.45
N THR A 194 7.27 -14.28 14.18
CA THR A 194 6.73 -14.29 12.81
C THR A 194 5.43 -13.52 12.64
N ASP A 195 5.39 -12.24 13.04
CA ASP A 195 4.31 -11.34 12.59
C ASP A 195 4.70 -9.85 12.48
N LEU A 196 5.92 -9.57 12.01
CA LEU A 196 6.42 -8.21 11.75
C LEU A 196 7.04 -8.04 10.35
N ILE A 197 6.28 -8.31 9.29
CA ILE A 197 6.26 -7.60 7.98
C ILE A 197 4.98 -8.04 7.25
N SER A 198 3.93 -7.22 7.26
CA SER A 198 2.75 -7.35 6.34
C SER A 198 1.83 -6.10 6.36
N LEU A 199 2.39 -4.89 6.29
CA LEU A 199 1.61 -3.66 6.02
C LEU A 199 2.42 -2.61 5.24
N ALA A 200 2.88 -2.97 4.04
CA ALA A 200 3.52 -2.02 3.12
C ALA A 200 3.42 -2.43 1.62
N SER A 201 2.22 -2.80 1.15
CA SER A 201 1.89 -2.89 -0.28
C SER A 201 0.37 -2.80 -0.48
N ASP A 202 -0.16 -1.59 -0.62
CA ASP A 202 -1.44 -1.31 -1.31
C ASP A 202 -1.62 0.21 -1.48
N SER A 203 -0.98 0.77 -2.51
CA SER A 203 -1.21 2.11 -3.08
C SER A 203 -0.31 2.30 -4.31
N GLY A 204 -0.74 1.80 -5.46
CA GLY A 204 -0.09 1.94 -6.77
C GLY A 204 -1.07 1.62 -7.88
#